data_AF-A0A9Q3CHX2-F1
#
_entry.id   AF-A0A9Q3CHX2-F1
#
_cell.length_a   1.000
_cell.length_b   1.000
_cell.length_c   1.000
_cell.angle_alpha   90.00
_cell.angle_beta   90.00
_cell.angle_gamma   90.00
#
_symmetry.space_group_name_H-M   'P 1'
#
loop_
_entity.id
_entity.type
_entity.pdbx_description
1 polymer ?
#
loop_
_entity_poly.entity_id
_entity_poly.type
_entity_poly.pdbx_seq_one_letter_code
_entity_poly.pdbx_strand_id
1 'polypeptide(L)'
;MPTHHMKHPSSGSAEIPSFDANYIPTSEIPSELDLTALSDHQIKGEAMEHLQQIISEIIIPSSWTRVPHKMGSPSHGNLKAAEWALLYKVYIPFLMLSQEMSLDAHQSANTQRKMGQSQHLANELAKNTFHLISAINIATSWTVSIDDATAFAENWKQFHLSNQHLFPKQKSKPNHHFADHIPKLFQCCGPEQASATWVYVLLIGVFAKMPTNNKICTSINKINIFTFIKHLN
;
A
#
# COMPACT_ATOMS: atom_id res chain seq x y z
N MET A 1 -47.08 33.40 -9.17
CA MET A 1 -46.13 32.27 -8.99
C MET A 1 -44.80 32.85 -8.55
N PRO A 2 -44.30 32.57 -7.33
CA PRO A 2 -43.04 33.12 -6.86
C PRO A 2 -41.88 32.28 -7.39
N THR A 3 -40.95 32.93 -8.08
CA THR A 3 -39.67 32.34 -8.52
C THR A 3 -38.77 32.11 -7.31
N HIS A 4 -38.58 30.85 -6.93
CA HIS A 4 -37.58 30.46 -5.94
C HIS A 4 -36.19 30.62 -6.55
N HIS A 5 -35.47 31.68 -6.16
CA HIS A 5 -34.03 31.75 -6.36
C HIS A 5 -33.37 30.74 -5.41
N MET A 6 -32.94 29.59 -5.95
CA MET A 6 -32.00 28.71 -5.25
C MET A 6 -30.66 29.45 -5.14
N LYS A 7 -30.31 29.86 -3.93
CA LYS A 7 -28.94 30.30 -3.62
C LYS A 7 -28.03 29.07 -3.74
N HIS A 8 -27.09 29.11 -4.67
CA HIS A 8 -25.97 28.16 -4.68
C HIS A 8 -25.19 28.31 -3.37
N PRO A 9 -24.78 27.20 -2.72
CA PRO A 9 -23.84 27.28 -1.62
C PRO A 9 -22.53 27.88 -2.15
N SER A 10 -22.06 28.93 -1.49
CA SER A 10 -20.77 29.55 -1.75
C SER A 10 -19.69 28.47 -1.71
N SER A 11 -18.84 28.40 -2.75
CA SER A 11 -17.67 27.56 -2.74
C SER A 11 -16.71 28.06 -1.67
N GLY A 12 -16.86 27.54 -0.45
CA GLY A 12 -15.78 27.54 0.52
C GLY A 12 -14.71 26.63 -0.05
N SER A 13 -13.73 27.19 -0.74
CA SER A 13 -12.44 26.53 -0.89
C SER A 13 -11.90 26.38 0.53
N ALA A 14 -12.17 25.23 1.15
CA ALA A 14 -11.35 24.78 2.26
C ALA A 14 -9.94 24.65 1.68
N GLU A 15 -9.12 25.68 1.87
CA GLU A 15 -7.70 25.60 1.61
C GLU A 15 -7.19 24.48 2.49
N ILE A 16 -6.93 23.33 1.86
CA ILE A 16 -6.11 22.29 2.48
C ILE A 16 -4.79 22.99 2.79
N PRO A 17 -4.32 22.99 4.06
CA PRO A 17 -3.07 23.62 4.41
C PRO A 17 -1.98 23.14 3.45
N SER A 18 -1.29 24.08 2.82
CA SER A 18 -0.11 23.80 2.00
C SER A 18 0.83 22.91 2.81
N PHE A 19 0.89 21.63 2.45
CA PHE A 19 1.76 20.66 3.07
C PHE A 19 3.18 20.99 2.62
N ASP A 20 3.96 21.63 3.51
CA ASP A 20 5.38 21.78 3.29
C ASP A 20 6.00 20.38 3.32
N ALA A 21 6.51 19.94 2.16
CA ALA A 21 7.17 18.64 1.98
C ALA A 21 8.42 18.48 2.86
N ASN A 22 8.86 19.54 3.55
CA ASN A 22 9.96 19.55 4.51
C ASN A 22 9.50 19.72 5.96
N TYR A 23 8.19 19.78 6.25
CA TYR A 23 7.70 19.96 7.61
C TYR A 23 7.86 18.68 8.43
N ILE A 24 8.80 18.74 9.38
CA ILE A 24 8.99 17.72 10.42
C ILE A 24 8.41 18.30 11.72
N PRO A 25 7.24 17.86 12.20
CA PRO A 25 6.76 18.22 13.53
C PRO A 25 7.66 17.54 14.58
N THR A 26 8.61 18.30 15.11
CA THR A 26 9.59 17.88 16.12
C THR A 26 9.03 17.81 17.55
N SER A 27 7.73 18.06 17.75
CA SER A 27 7.18 18.36 19.08
C SER A 27 6.44 17.21 19.77
N GLU A 28 6.33 16.03 19.17
CA GLU A 28 5.69 14.86 19.79
C GLU A 28 6.63 13.65 19.75
N ILE A 29 7.87 13.81 20.24
CA ILE A 29 8.88 12.75 20.23
C ILE A 29 8.73 11.91 21.51
N PRO A 30 8.26 10.65 21.45
CA PRO A 30 8.45 9.70 22.55
C PRO A 30 9.94 9.38 22.68
N SER A 31 10.36 9.11 23.92
CA SER A 31 11.69 8.65 24.35
C SER A 31 12.51 7.91 23.29
N GLU A 32 13.79 8.27 23.18
CA GLU A 32 14.83 7.65 22.34
C GLU A 32 14.65 6.13 22.18
N LEU A 33 14.04 5.72 21.07
CA LEU A 33 13.77 4.32 20.75
C LEU A 33 15.11 3.62 20.48
N ASP A 34 15.39 2.53 21.19
CA ASP A 34 16.60 1.74 20.96
C ASP A 34 16.48 0.95 19.65
N LEU A 35 17.14 1.46 18.60
CA LEU A 35 17.14 0.86 17.26
C LEU A 35 18.20 -0.24 17.09
N THR A 36 18.96 -0.59 18.13
CA THR A 36 20.03 -1.61 18.01
C THR A 36 19.48 -2.99 17.66
N ALA A 37 18.25 -3.31 18.07
CA ALA A 37 17.55 -4.56 17.77
C ALA A 37 16.74 -4.54 16.46
N LEU A 38 16.86 -3.50 15.63
CA LEU A 38 16.11 -3.39 14.37
C LEU A 38 16.47 -4.51 13.37
N SER A 39 17.70 -5.03 13.42
CA SER A 39 18.12 -6.20 12.64
C SER A 39 17.32 -7.45 12.95
N ASP A 40 16.91 -7.60 14.21
CA ASP A 40 16.28 -8.82 14.73
C ASP A 40 14.83 -8.93 14.25
N HIS A 41 14.24 -7.81 13.84
CA HIS A 41 12.89 -7.71 13.32
C HIS A 41 12.83 -7.75 11.77
N GLN A 42 13.97 -7.98 11.10
CA GLN A 42 13.98 -8.17 9.64
C GLN A 42 13.38 -9.53 9.28
N ILE A 43 12.49 -9.55 8.28
CA ILE A 43 11.93 -10.80 7.73
C ILE A 43 13.02 -11.54 6.95
N LYS A 44 13.81 -12.35 7.66
CA LYS A 44 14.90 -13.19 7.16
C LYS A 44 14.95 -14.50 7.95
N GLY A 45 15.63 -15.52 7.42
CA GLY A 45 15.79 -16.81 8.10
C GLY A 45 14.45 -17.43 8.48
N GLU A 46 14.28 -17.76 9.76
CA GLU A 46 13.07 -18.36 10.32
C GLU A 46 11.80 -17.54 10.04
N ALA A 47 11.86 -16.19 10.15
CA ALA A 47 10.70 -15.35 9.87
C ALA A 47 10.27 -15.41 8.39
N MET A 48 11.22 -15.60 7.47
CA MET A 48 10.92 -15.79 6.05
C MET A 48 10.31 -17.17 5.79
N GLU A 49 10.82 -18.22 6.43
CA GLU A 49 10.25 -19.58 6.35
C GLU A 49 8.81 -19.60 6.87
N HIS A 50 8.56 -18.94 8.00
CA HIS A 50 7.22 -18.79 8.56
C HIS A 50 6.29 -18.02 7.61
N LEU A 51 6.76 -16.93 6.99
CA LEU A 51 5.98 -16.21 5.98
C LEU A 51 5.64 -17.10 4.77
N GLN A 52 6.59 -17.90 4.28
CA GLN A 52 6.36 -18.83 3.16
C GLN A 52 5.36 -19.93 3.54
N GLN A 53 5.38 -20.40 4.79
CA GLN A 53 4.39 -21.32 5.32
C GLN A 53 3.00 -20.68 5.34
N ILE A 54 2.86 -19.46 5.90
CA ILE A 54 1.60 -18.71 5.89
C ILE A 54 1.07 -18.54 4.45
N ILE A 55 1.94 -18.18 3.49
CA ILE A 55 1.55 -18.04 2.08
C ILE A 55 1.03 -19.34 1.49
N SER A 56 1.55 -20.48 1.94
CA SER A 56 1.16 -21.81 1.46
C SER A 56 -0.14 -22.32 2.10
N GLU A 57 -0.45 -21.88 3.32
CA GLU A 57 -1.63 -22.32 4.07
C GLU A 57 -2.86 -21.43 3.82
N ILE A 58 -2.68 -20.12 3.60
CA ILE A 58 -3.79 -19.20 3.37
C ILE A 58 -4.43 -19.44 2.00
N ILE A 59 -5.73 -19.74 2.01
CA ILE A 59 -6.54 -19.88 0.81
C ILE A 59 -7.13 -18.52 0.43
N ILE A 60 -6.72 -18.00 -0.73
CA ILE A 60 -7.31 -16.79 -1.33
C ILE A 60 -8.21 -17.12 -2.53
N PRO A 61 -9.17 -16.24 -2.89
CA PRO A 61 -10.00 -16.41 -4.08
C PRO A 61 -9.17 -16.63 -5.35
N SER A 62 -9.66 -17.48 -6.26
CA SER A 62 -8.94 -17.82 -7.50
C SER A 62 -8.76 -16.64 -8.45
N SER A 63 -9.58 -15.60 -8.33
CA SER A 63 -9.51 -14.38 -9.13
C SER A 63 -8.41 -13.40 -8.68
N TRP A 64 -7.77 -13.64 -7.53
CA TRP A 64 -6.74 -12.76 -6.99
C TRP A 64 -5.36 -13.14 -7.50
N THR A 65 -4.49 -12.13 -7.66
CA THR A 65 -3.06 -12.32 -7.91
C THR A 65 -2.46 -13.18 -6.79
N ARG A 66 -1.62 -14.17 -7.10
CA ARG A 66 -0.95 -14.98 -6.06
C ARG A 66 0.46 -14.49 -5.81
N VAL A 67 0.79 -14.42 -4.52
CA VAL A 67 2.17 -14.26 -4.08
C VAL A 67 2.90 -15.60 -4.27
N PRO A 68 4.11 -15.63 -4.84
CA PRO A 68 4.88 -16.86 -4.98
C PRO A 68 5.16 -17.53 -3.63
N HIS A 69 4.89 -18.83 -3.51
CA HIS A 69 5.11 -19.61 -2.28
C HIS A 69 6.57 -19.54 -1.77
N LYS A 70 7.53 -19.43 -2.68
CA LYS A 70 8.97 -19.31 -2.37
C LYS A 70 9.48 -17.88 -2.58
N MET A 71 8.68 -16.88 -2.21
CA MET A 71 9.13 -15.48 -2.19
C MET A 71 10.45 -15.36 -1.43
N GLY A 72 11.38 -14.56 -1.95
CA GLY A 72 12.70 -14.35 -1.35
C GLY A 72 13.73 -15.41 -1.75
N SER A 73 13.31 -16.46 -2.47
CA SER A 73 14.24 -17.38 -3.12
C SER A 73 14.84 -16.75 -4.39
N PRO A 74 16.13 -17.00 -4.71
CA PRO A 74 16.75 -16.52 -5.94
C PRO A 74 16.03 -16.93 -7.23
N SER A 75 15.19 -17.97 -7.20
CA SER A 75 14.55 -18.55 -8.38
C SER A 75 13.26 -17.83 -8.82
N HIS A 76 12.61 -17.04 -7.96
CA HIS A 76 11.27 -16.49 -8.25
C HIS A 76 11.27 -15.01 -8.69
N GLY A 77 12.44 -14.38 -8.82
CA GLY A 77 12.56 -12.99 -9.26
C GLY A 77 11.91 -11.98 -8.30
N ASN A 78 11.71 -10.75 -8.79
CA ASN A 78 11.08 -9.68 -8.02
C ASN A 78 9.56 -9.76 -8.10
N LEU A 79 8.89 -9.42 -6.99
CA LEU A 79 7.43 -9.32 -6.96
C LEU A 79 6.94 -8.15 -7.82
N LYS A 80 5.80 -8.36 -8.46
CA LYS A 80 5.03 -7.34 -9.16
C LYS A 80 4.24 -6.47 -8.17
N ALA A 81 3.79 -5.31 -8.62
CA ALA A 81 3.04 -4.37 -7.77
C ALA A 81 1.81 -5.00 -7.10
N ALA A 82 1.01 -5.78 -7.84
CA ALA A 82 -0.16 -6.47 -7.28
C ALA A 82 0.20 -7.57 -6.26
N GLU A 83 1.36 -8.22 -6.43
CA GLU A 83 1.87 -9.23 -5.48
C GLU A 83 2.37 -8.55 -4.20
N TRP A 84 3.06 -7.40 -4.32
CA TRP A 84 3.41 -6.56 -3.17
C TRP A 84 2.18 -6.07 -2.40
N ALA A 85 1.17 -5.57 -3.11
CA ALA A 85 -0.06 -5.12 -2.46
C ALA A 85 -0.73 -6.26 -1.69
N LEU A 86 -0.84 -7.45 -2.27
CA LEU A 86 -1.43 -8.59 -1.57
C LEU A 86 -0.58 -9.08 -0.40
N LEU A 87 0.77 -9.07 -0.54
CA LEU A 87 1.70 -9.38 0.55
C LEU A 87 1.36 -8.59 1.82
N TYR A 88 1.28 -7.27 1.67
CA TYR A 88 1.00 -6.37 2.79
C TYR A 88 -0.44 -6.44 3.28
N LYS A 89 -1.42 -6.59 2.39
CA LYS A 89 -2.85 -6.61 2.77
C LYS A 89 -3.26 -7.87 3.53
N VAL A 90 -2.63 -9.01 3.24
CA VAL A 90 -3.03 -10.32 3.77
C VAL A 90 -1.92 -10.91 4.63
N TYR A 91 -0.80 -11.28 4.02
CA TYR A 91 0.16 -12.18 4.65
C TYR A 91 0.99 -11.53 5.76
N ILE A 92 1.39 -10.26 5.62
CA ILE A 92 2.15 -9.52 6.65
C ILE A 92 1.36 -9.36 7.96
N PRO A 93 0.08 -8.94 7.95
CA PRO A 93 -0.77 -8.95 9.15
C PRO A 93 -0.79 -10.30 9.85
N PHE A 94 -0.96 -11.40 9.11
CA PHE A 94 -0.97 -12.74 9.70
C PHE A 94 0.38 -13.12 10.32
N LEU A 95 1.49 -12.77 9.67
CA LEU A 95 2.84 -12.97 10.21
C LEU A 95 3.04 -12.20 11.53
N MET A 96 2.62 -10.94 11.59
CA MET A 96 2.76 -10.13 12.80
C MET A 96 1.91 -10.69 13.95
N LEU A 97 0.66 -11.07 13.65
CA LEU A 97 -0.24 -11.66 14.64
C LEU A 97 0.25 -13.03 15.15
N SER A 98 0.79 -13.89 14.27
CA SER A 98 1.30 -15.20 14.69
C SER A 98 2.54 -15.08 15.58
N GLN A 99 3.39 -14.08 15.32
CA GLN A 99 4.55 -13.78 16.15
C GLN A 99 4.16 -13.26 17.53
N GLU A 100 3.17 -12.36 17.63
CA GLU A 100 2.67 -11.85 18.92
C GLU A 100 2.07 -12.98 19.78
N MET A 101 1.23 -13.85 19.20
CA MET A 101 0.61 -14.96 19.94
C MET A 101 1.61 -16.01 20.45
N SER A 102 2.79 -16.12 19.82
CA SER A 102 3.82 -17.08 20.22
C SER A 102 4.62 -16.63 21.46
N LEU A 103 4.57 -15.36 21.84
CA LEU A 103 5.40 -14.78 22.90
C LEU A 103 4.86 -15.00 24.33
N ASP A 104 3.57 -15.34 24.46
CA ASP A 104 2.86 -15.46 25.74
C ASP A 104 3.18 -16.75 26.54
N ALA A 105 3.96 -17.67 25.98
CA ALA A 105 4.28 -18.95 26.61
C ALA A 105 5.64 -18.91 27.37
N HIS A 106 5.58 -18.81 28.70
CA HIS A 106 6.65 -19.14 29.68
C HIS A 106 7.92 -18.27 29.68
N GLN A 107 7.96 -17.12 30.37
CA GLN A 107 9.21 -16.36 30.47
C GLN A 107 9.53 -15.75 31.87
N SER A 108 10.83 -15.73 32.20
CA SER A 108 11.40 -15.34 33.50
C SER A 108 11.59 -13.82 33.69
N ALA A 109 11.74 -13.35 34.93
CA ALA A 109 11.77 -11.92 35.28
C ALA A 109 12.92 -11.08 34.65
N ASN A 110 14.08 -11.68 34.37
CA ASN A 110 15.18 -10.97 33.71
C ASN A 110 14.99 -10.91 32.18
N THR A 111 14.27 -11.90 31.62
CA THR A 111 13.81 -11.90 30.23
C THR A 111 12.77 -10.80 30.00
N GLN A 112 11.91 -10.52 30.98
CA GLN A 112 10.86 -9.49 30.88
C GLN A 112 11.38 -8.06 30.64
N ARG A 113 12.54 -7.66 31.20
CA ARG A 113 13.06 -6.29 31.01
C ARG A 113 13.64 -6.04 29.61
N LYS A 114 14.45 -6.98 29.08
CA LYS A 114 14.93 -6.92 27.70
C LYS A 114 13.78 -7.08 26.69
N MET A 115 12.80 -7.91 27.03
CA MET A 115 11.58 -8.08 26.24
C MET A 115 10.74 -6.81 26.22
N GLY A 116 10.62 -6.06 27.32
CA GLY A 116 9.86 -4.80 27.32
C GLY A 116 10.36 -3.79 26.27
N GLN A 117 11.68 -3.69 26.08
CA GLN A 117 12.27 -2.82 25.06
C GLN A 117 12.12 -3.39 23.64
N SER A 118 12.38 -4.68 23.44
CA SER A 118 12.17 -5.34 22.14
C SER A 118 10.71 -5.34 21.71
N GLN A 119 9.79 -5.52 22.66
CA GLN A 119 8.34 -5.50 22.45
C GLN A 119 7.87 -4.10 22.09
N HIS A 120 8.42 -3.06 22.75
CA HIS A 120 8.10 -1.69 22.38
C HIS A 120 8.52 -1.39 20.92
N LEU A 121 9.73 -1.79 20.51
CA LEU A 121 10.16 -1.66 19.12
C LEU A 121 9.28 -2.47 18.15
N ALA A 122 8.93 -3.71 18.49
CA ALA A 122 8.03 -4.54 17.70
C ALA A 122 6.65 -3.88 17.53
N ASN A 123 6.10 -3.30 18.60
CA ASN A 123 4.82 -2.59 18.58
C ASN A 123 4.88 -1.35 17.68
N GLU A 124 5.97 -0.57 17.74
CA GLU A 124 6.15 0.60 16.87
C GLU A 124 6.31 0.20 15.40
N LEU A 125 7.03 -0.90 15.11
CA LEU A 125 7.12 -1.47 13.76
C LEU A 125 5.76 -1.96 13.26
N ALA A 126 4.99 -2.64 14.10
CA ALA A 126 3.64 -3.09 13.79
C ALA A 126 2.72 -1.91 13.49
N LYS A 127 2.70 -0.89 14.36
CA LYS A 127 1.91 0.33 14.18
C LYS A 127 2.26 1.04 12.88
N ASN A 128 3.56 1.23 12.60
CA ASN A 128 4.03 1.79 11.33
C ASN A 128 3.54 0.96 10.13
N THR A 129 3.65 -0.36 10.22
CA THR A 129 3.22 -1.29 9.17
C THR A 129 1.71 -1.24 8.94
N PHE A 130 0.90 -1.15 9.99
CA PHE A 130 -0.55 -1.04 9.88
C PHE A 130 -1.02 0.30 9.30
N HIS A 131 -0.32 1.41 9.56
CA HIS A 131 -0.57 2.66 8.86
C HIS A 131 -0.32 2.53 7.35
N LEU A 132 0.78 1.88 6.95
CA LEU A 132 1.06 1.59 5.54
C LEU A 132 -0.03 0.70 4.91
N ILE A 133 -0.41 -0.38 5.58
CA ILE A 133 -1.45 -1.30 5.09
C ILE A 133 -2.79 -0.59 4.93
N SER A 134 -3.15 0.28 5.87
CA SER A 134 -4.37 1.09 5.79
C SER A 134 -4.36 2.01 4.58
N ALA A 135 -3.23 2.69 4.33
CA ALA A 135 -3.05 3.51 3.14
C ALA A 135 -3.15 2.68 1.84
N ILE A 136 -2.52 1.50 1.79
CA ILE A 136 -2.61 0.58 0.64
C ILE A 136 -4.04 0.11 0.42
N ASN A 137 -4.78 -0.23 1.48
CA ASN A 137 -6.18 -0.67 1.40
C ASN A 137 -7.06 0.41 0.76
N ILE A 138 -6.90 1.67 1.19
CA ILE A 138 -7.64 2.80 0.63
C ILE A 138 -7.23 3.05 -0.83
N ALA A 139 -5.92 3.12 -1.11
CA ALA A 139 -5.41 3.38 -2.44
C ALA A 139 -5.79 2.31 -3.46
N THR A 140 -5.92 1.06 -3.02
CA THR A 140 -6.35 -0.07 -3.87
C THR A 140 -7.86 -0.31 -3.87
N SER A 141 -8.65 0.58 -3.27
CA SER A 141 -10.12 0.47 -3.25
C SER A 141 -10.74 0.76 -4.62
N TRP A 142 -11.86 0.12 -4.91
CA TRP A 142 -12.67 0.39 -6.11
C TRP A 142 -13.53 1.63 -6.01
N THR A 143 -13.72 2.13 -4.79
CA THR A 143 -14.51 3.33 -4.49
C THR A 143 -13.78 4.14 -3.43
N VAL A 144 -13.77 5.46 -3.58
CA VAL A 144 -13.10 6.35 -2.64
C VAL A 144 -14.02 7.54 -2.37
N SER A 145 -14.24 7.83 -1.09
CA SER A 145 -14.94 9.00 -0.58
C SER A 145 -13.97 10.12 -0.15
N ILE A 146 -14.51 11.28 0.23
CA ILE A 146 -13.70 12.37 0.81
C ILE A 146 -13.07 11.91 2.12
N ASP A 147 -13.82 11.18 2.95
CA ASP A 147 -13.34 10.65 4.23
C ASP A 147 -12.20 9.65 4.02
N ASP A 148 -12.28 8.81 2.99
CA ASP A 148 -11.19 7.90 2.60
C ASP A 148 -9.93 8.66 2.19
N ALA A 149 -10.07 9.77 1.45
CA ALA A 149 -8.93 10.61 1.08
C ALA A 149 -8.25 11.23 2.31
N THR A 150 -9.04 11.68 3.29
CA THR A 150 -8.54 12.17 4.58
C THR A 150 -7.88 11.06 5.39
N ALA A 151 -8.50 9.87 5.46
CA ALA A 151 -7.97 8.71 6.15
C ALA A 151 -6.66 8.21 5.51
N PHE A 152 -6.54 8.25 4.18
CA PHE A 152 -5.29 7.97 3.49
C PHE A 152 -4.22 8.97 3.91
N ALA A 153 -4.52 10.27 3.83
CA ALA A 153 -3.56 11.32 4.16
C ALA A 153 -3.01 11.18 5.59
N GLU A 154 -3.90 10.89 6.55
CA GLU A 154 -3.51 10.69 7.95
C GLU A 154 -2.64 9.43 8.12
N ASN A 155 -3.08 8.28 7.59
CA ASN A 155 -2.29 7.04 7.68
C ASN A 155 -0.94 7.17 6.99
N TRP A 156 -0.90 7.80 5.82
CA TRP A 156 0.34 8.03 5.08
C TRP A 156 1.31 8.92 5.85
N LYS A 157 0.80 10.00 6.45
CA LYS A 157 1.57 10.90 7.31
C LYS A 157 2.14 10.16 8.53
N GLN A 158 1.31 9.40 9.25
CA GLN A 158 1.76 8.65 10.42
C GLN A 158 2.80 7.59 10.06
N PHE A 159 2.59 6.87 8.95
CA PHE A 159 3.59 5.97 8.39
C PHE A 159 4.91 6.69 8.09
N HIS A 160 4.86 7.85 7.43
CA HIS A 160 6.08 8.57 7.05
C HIS A 160 6.87 9.07 8.26
N LEU A 161 6.19 9.70 9.23
CA LEU A 161 6.81 10.22 10.44
C LEU A 161 7.45 9.11 11.27
N SER A 162 6.71 8.03 11.55
CA SER A 162 7.24 6.89 12.30
C SER A 162 8.32 6.13 11.53
N ASN A 163 8.22 6.04 10.19
CA ASN A 163 9.26 5.41 9.37
C ASN A 163 10.58 6.18 9.39
N GLN A 164 10.55 7.51 9.42
CA GLN A 164 11.77 8.33 9.60
C GLN A 164 12.42 8.09 10.96
N HIS A 165 11.61 7.88 12.01
CA HIS A 165 12.11 7.57 13.34
C HIS A 165 12.71 6.16 13.43
N LEU A 166 12.02 5.15 12.87
CA LEU A 166 12.46 3.76 12.85
C LEU A 166 13.68 3.54 11.96
N PHE A 167 13.79 4.32 10.87
CA PHE A 167 14.85 4.18 9.86
C PHE A 167 15.51 5.53 9.53
N PRO A 168 16.22 6.17 10.49
CA PRO A 168 16.72 7.55 10.33
C PRO A 168 17.78 7.70 9.23
N LYS A 169 18.45 6.60 8.87
CA LYS A 169 19.44 6.59 7.78
C LYS A 169 18.82 6.45 6.39
N GLN A 170 17.53 6.12 6.31
CA GLN A 170 16.83 5.92 5.03
C GLN A 170 16.30 7.25 4.50
N LYS A 171 16.79 7.68 3.34
CA LYS A 171 16.29 8.87 2.67
C LYS A 171 14.89 8.62 2.08
N SER A 172 14.07 9.65 2.07
CA SER A 172 12.78 9.61 1.37
C SER A 172 13.00 9.37 -0.13
N LYS A 173 12.18 8.50 -0.72
CA LYS A 173 12.22 8.18 -2.15
C LYS A 173 11.21 9.06 -2.90
N PRO A 174 11.41 9.37 -4.20
CA PRO A 174 10.42 10.09 -4.99
C PRO A 174 9.01 9.50 -4.92
N ASN A 175 8.89 8.17 -4.84
CA ASN A 175 7.60 7.50 -4.70
C ASN A 175 6.86 7.89 -3.42
N HIS A 176 7.57 8.22 -2.33
CA HIS A 176 6.92 8.71 -1.13
C HIS A 176 6.30 10.08 -1.36
N HIS A 177 7.02 10.96 -2.06
CA HIS A 177 6.50 12.26 -2.46
C HIS A 177 5.29 12.13 -3.40
N PHE A 178 5.33 11.21 -4.36
CA PHE A 178 4.19 10.97 -5.24
C PHE A 178 2.96 10.48 -4.47
N ALA A 179 3.16 9.68 -3.43
CA ALA A 179 2.06 9.22 -2.58
C ALA A 179 1.40 10.35 -1.78
N ASP A 180 2.11 11.43 -1.45
CA ASP A 180 1.52 12.62 -0.80
C ASP A 180 0.42 13.28 -1.65
N HIS A 181 0.46 13.09 -2.98
CA HIS A 181 -0.53 13.64 -3.90
C HIS A 181 -1.75 12.75 -4.11
N ILE A 182 -1.73 11.50 -3.64
CA ILE A 182 -2.81 10.52 -3.82
C ILE A 182 -4.17 11.04 -3.31
N PRO A 183 -4.29 11.66 -2.11
CA PRO A 183 -5.55 12.24 -1.65
C PRO A 183 -6.15 13.25 -2.62
N LYS A 184 -5.29 14.07 -3.26
CA LYS A 184 -5.75 15.04 -4.24
C LYS A 184 -6.23 14.35 -5.51
N LEU A 185 -5.52 13.31 -5.95
CA LEU A 185 -5.91 12.47 -7.08
C LEU A 185 -7.26 11.80 -6.86
N PHE A 186 -7.55 11.32 -5.66
CA PHE A 186 -8.86 10.75 -5.34
C PHE A 186 -9.99 11.77 -5.52
N GLN A 187 -9.78 13.01 -5.11
CA GLN A 187 -10.81 14.05 -5.22
C GLN A 187 -11.07 14.49 -6.66
N CYS A 188 -10.05 14.52 -7.54
CA CYS A 188 -10.21 14.99 -8.92
C CYS A 188 -10.46 13.88 -9.93
N CYS A 189 -9.92 12.68 -9.70
CA CYS A 189 -9.94 11.56 -10.65
C CYS A 189 -10.67 10.32 -10.12
N GLY A 190 -11.02 10.29 -8.83
CA GLY A 190 -11.60 9.10 -8.20
C GLY A 190 -10.55 8.04 -7.87
N PRO A 191 -10.96 6.78 -7.63
CA PRO A 191 -10.06 5.70 -7.21
C PRO A 191 -8.96 5.43 -8.26
N GLU A 192 -7.74 5.14 -7.78
CA GLU A 192 -6.55 4.91 -8.63
C GLU A 192 -6.82 3.82 -9.69
N GLN A 193 -7.61 2.81 -9.33
CA GLN A 193 -7.94 1.64 -10.16
C GLN A 193 -8.66 2.04 -11.45
N ALA A 194 -9.45 3.12 -11.41
CA ALA A 194 -10.14 3.65 -12.57
C ALA A 194 -9.23 4.51 -13.47
N SER A 195 -8.15 5.07 -12.91
CA SER A 195 -7.18 5.91 -13.61
C SER A 195 -5.86 5.22 -13.96
N ALA A 196 -5.70 3.94 -13.59
CA ALA A 196 -4.43 3.24 -13.64
C ALA A 196 -3.86 3.19 -15.06
N THR A 197 -2.57 3.49 -15.18
CA THR A 197 -1.82 3.44 -16.45
C THR A 197 -1.82 2.06 -17.11
N TRP A 198 -2.18 1.01 -16.38
CA TRP A 198 -2.36 -0.35 -16.91
C TRP A 198 -3.24 -0.39 -18.17
N VAL A 199 -4.39 0.30 -18.17
CA VAL A 199 -5.27 0.33 -19.36
C VAL A 199 -4.54 0.91 -20.56
N TYR A 200 -3.74 1.96 -20.35
CA TYR A 200 -2.93 2.59 -21.40
C TYR A 200 -1.76 1.70 -21.84
N VAL A 201 -1.10 0.99 -20.93
CA VAL A 201 -0.01 0.05 -21.26
C VAL A 201 -0.54 -1.12 -22.09
N LEU A 202 -1.72 -1.64 -21.76
CA LEU A 202 -2.41 -2.65 -22.58
C LEU A 202 -2.71 -2.09 -23.97
N LEU A 203 -3.26 -0.88 -24.05
CA LEU A 203 -3.61 -0.23 -25.29
C LEU A 203 -2.38 0.00 -26.18
N ILE A 204 -1.26 0.44 -25.60
CA ILE A 204 0.04 0.55 -26.29
C ILE A 204 0.47 -0.81 -26.84
N GLY A 205 0.33 -1.88 -26.07
CA GLY A 205 0.61 -3.24 -26.52
C GLY A 205 -0.26 -3.70 -27.71
N VAL A 206 -1.52 -3.25 -27.76
CA VAL A 206 -2.40 -3.47 -28.92
C VAL A 206 -1.95 -2.63 -30.12
N PHE A 207 -1.66 -1.34 -29.90
CA PHE A 207 -1.17 -0.44 -30.96
C PHE A 207 0.13 -0.94 -31.58
N ALA A 208 1.06 -1.43 -30.77
CA ALA A 208 2.32 -1.99 -31.25
C ALA A 208 2.15 -3.21 -32.16
N LYS A 209 1.02 -3.93 -32.06
CA LYS A 209 0.70 -5.09 -32.91
C LYS A 209 -0.09 -4.71 -34.16
N MET A 210 -0.54 -3.46 -34.29
CA MET A 210 -1.28 -3.03 -35.46
C MET A 210 -0.31 -2.75 -36.63
N PRO A 211 -0.63 -3.26 -37.84
CA PRO A 211 0.23 -3.07 -38.99
C PRO A 211 0.24 -1.59 -39.42
N THR A 212 1.44 -1.01 -39.53
CA THR A 212 1.66 0.42 -39.82
C THR A 212 1.59 0.80 -41.30
N ASN A 213 1.23 -0.15 -42.16
CA ASN A 213 1.31 -0.04 -43.62
C ASN A 213 -0.03 0.36 -44.30
N ASN A 214 -0.85 1.19 -43.63
CA ASN A 214 -2.13 1.75 -44.13
C ASN A 214 -3.16 0.71 -44.66
N LYS A 215 -2.98 -0.59 -44.38
CA LYS A 215 -3.96 -1.62 -44.72
C LYS A 215 -5.02 -1.71 -43.62
N ILE A 216 -5.95 -0.75 -43.62
CA ILE A 216 -7.01 -0.64 -42.60
C ILE A 216 -8.03 -1.80 -42.65
N CYS A 217 -8.08 -2.62 -43.71
CA CYS A 217 -9.27 -3.45 -43.97
C CYS A 217 -9.09 -4.98 -44.04
N THR A 218 -8.06 -5.58 -43.41
CA THR A 218 -7.97 -7.06 -43.38
C THR A 218 -7.75 -7.68 -41.99
N SER A 219 -7.33 -6.90 -40.99
CA SER A 219 -6.95 -7.43 -39.67
C SER A 219 -7.94 -7.11 -38.55
N ILE A 220 -8.93 -6.23 -38.78
CA ILE A 220 -9.92 -5.83 -37.76
C ILE A 220 -10.81 -7.03 -37.34
N ASN A 221 -11.06 -7.99 -38.24
CA ASN A 221 -11.78 -9.22 -37.91
C ASN A 221 -11.04 -10.15 -36.92
N LYS A 222 -9.77 -9.89 -36.60
CA LYS A 222 -8.99 -10.69 -35.63
C LYS A 222 -8.81 -10.01 -34.27
N ILE A 223 -9.09 -8.71 -34.14
CA ILE A 223 -9.05 -8.00 -32.87
C ILE A 223 -10.49 -7.91 -32.37
N ASN A 224 -10.94 -8.99 -31.73
CA ASN A 224 -12.29 -9.09 -31.23
C ASN A 224 -12.48 -8.14 -30.03
N ILE A 225 -12.98 -6.94 -30.30
CA ILE A 225 -13.30 -5.93 -29.30
C ILE A 225 -14.36 -6.42 -28.30
N PHE A 226 -15.14 -7.47 -28.62
CA PHE A 226 -16.09 -8.05 -27.68
C PHE A 226 -15.44 -8.87 -26.57
N THR A 227 -14.19 -9.31 -26.74
CA THR A 227 -13.42 -9.92 -25.63
C THR A 227 -13.11 -8.88 -24.54
N PHE A 228 -13.03 -7.59 -24.90
CA PHE A 228 -12.77 -6.47 -23.98
C PHE A 228 -13.90 -6.26 -22.96
N ILE A 229 -15.16 -6.38 -23.39
CA ILE A 229 -16.33 -6.17 -22.52
C ILE A 229 -16.51 -7.33 -21.51
N LYS A 230 -16.09 -8.54 -21.87
CA LYS A 230 -16.17 -9.73 -20.99
C LYS A 230 -15.13 -9.77 -19.87
N HIS A 231 -14.11 -8.90 -19.88
CA HIS A 231 -13.08 -8.84 -18.83
C HIS A 231 -13.25 -7.64 -17.90
N LEU A 232 -14.30 -6.83 -18.11
CA LEU A 232 -14.63 -5.65 -17.30
C LEU A 232 -15.84 -5.86 -16.37
N ASN A 233 -16.46 -7.06 -16.39
CA ASN A 233 -17.53 -7.47 -15.47
C ASN A 233 -17.03 -8.57 -14.53
#